data_AF-A0A2K3N542-F1
#
_entry.id   AF-A0A2K3N542-F1
#
_cell.length_a   1.000
_cell.length_b   1.000
_cell.length_c   1.000
_cell.angle_alpha   90.00
_cell.angle_beta   90.00
_cell.angle_gamma   90.00
#
_symmetry.space_group_name_H-M   'P 1'
#
loop_
_entity.id
_entity.type
_entity.pdbx_description
1 polymer ?
#
loop_
_entity_poly.entity_id
_entity_poly.type
_entity_poly.pdbx_seq_one_letter_code
_entity_poly.pdbx_strand_id
1 'polypeptide(L)'
;RILVWGDGYYNGAIKTRKTVQPMEVNAEEASLQRSQQLRELYESLSAGETNPPTRRPCASLSPEDLTESEWFYLMCVSFSFPPGVG
;
A
#
# COMPACT_ATOMS: atom_id res chain seq x y z
N ARG A 1 23.92 0.19 9.75
CA ARG A 1 22.75 1.03 9.40
C ARG A 1 21.54 0.13 9.32
N ILE A 2 20.48 0.39 10.08
CA ILE A 2 19.23 -0.38 9.98
C ILE A 2 18.57 -0.01 8.64
N LEU A 3 18.13 -1.01 7.88
CA LEU A 3 17.30 -0.82 6.71
C LEU A 3 15.86 -0.62 7.19
N VAL A 4 15.27 0.49 6.76
CA VAL A 4 13.87 0.81 6.99
C VAL A 4 13.21 0.99 5.64
N TRP A 5 11.89 0.81 5.60
CA TRP A 5 11.12 1.15 4.42
C TRP A 5 11.35 2.62 4.03
N GLY A 6 11.71 2.87 2.77
CA GLY A 6 11.86 4.21 2.22
C GLY A 6 10.63 4.62 1.42
N ASP A 7 10.37 3.88 0.34
CA ASP A 7 9.24 4.07 -0.54
C ASP A 7 8.91 2.78 -1.30
N GLY A 8 7.76 2.74 -1.97
CA GLY A 8 7.40 1.62 -2.84
C GLY A 8 6.13 1.85 -3.66
N TYR A 9 5.90 0.92 -4.58
CA TYR A 9 4.79 0.96 -5.53
C TYR A 9 4.10 -0.40 -5.60
N TYR A 10 2.79 -0.40 -5.41
CA TYR A 10 1.95 -1.60 -5.48
C TYR A 10 1.45 -1.82 -6.90
N ASN A 11 2.02 -2.81 -7.58
CA ASN A 11 1.70 -3.15 -8.99
C ASN A 11 0.31 -3.78 -9.20
N GLY A 12 -0.49 -3.95 -8.15
CA GLY A 12 -1.74 -4.69 -8.22
C GLY A 12 -1.55 -6.20 -8.41
N ALA A 13 -2.65 -6.90 -8.68
CA ALA A 13 -2.63 -8.34 -8.89
C ALA A 13 -1.83 -8.72 -10.15
N ILE A 14 -0.78 -9.53 -9.98
CA ILE A 14 0.04 -10.01 -11.09
C ILE A 14 -0.77 -11.02 -11.93
N LYS A 15 -1.23 -10.60 -13.11
CA LYS A 15 -1.84 -11.50 -14.10
C LYS A 15 -0.74 -12.04 -15.02
N THR A 16 -0.52 -13.35 -15.02
CA THR A 16 0.58 -14.00 -15.78
C THR A 16 0.40 -14.03 -17.30
N ARG A 17 -0.71 -13.48 -17.83
CA ARG A 17 -0.97 -13.42 -19.27
C ARG A 17 -0.71 -12.02 -19.82
N LYS A 18 0.49 -11.81 -20.38
CA LYS A 18 0.85 -10.62 -21.14
C LYS A 18 -0.02 -10.52 -22.40
N THR A 19 -0.95 -9.57 -22.42
CA THR A 19 -1.56 -9.10 -23.67
C THR A 19 -1.33 -7.59 -23.68
N VAL A 20 -0.38 -7.12 -24.48
CA VAL A 20 -0.06 -5.70 -24.60
C VAL A 20 -1.25 -5.03 -25.27
N GLN A 21 -2.08 -4.36 -24.48
CA GLN A 21 -3.24 -3.60 -24.93
C GLN A 21 -3.03 -2.13 -24.51
N PRO A 22 -3.58 -1.16 -25.25
CA PRO A 22 -3.50 0.28 -24.94
C PRO A 22 -4.09 0.69 -23.58
N MET A 23 -4.59 -0.27 -22.79
CA MET A 23 -5.14 -0.10 -21.45
C MET A 23 -4.07 -0.03 -20.34
N GLU A 24 -2.79 -0.21 -20.68
CA GLU A 24 -1.67 -0.20 -19.71
C GLU A 24 -1.49 1.14 -18.98
N VAL A 25 -1.70 2.30 -19.65
CA VAL A 25 -1.58 3.63 -19.00
C VAL A 25 -2.62 3.80 -17.88
N ASN A 26 -3.85 3.39 -18.11
CA ASN A 26 -4.91 3.44 -17.10
C ASN A 26 -4.66 2.44 -15.95
N ALA A 27 -3.98 1.33 -16.23
CA ALA A 27 -3.60 0.38 -15.19
C ALA A 27 -2.51 0.96 -14.28
N GLU A 28 -1.49 1.62 -14.84
CA GLU A 28 -0.41 2.26 -14.09
C GLU A 28 -0.91 3.42 -13.21
N GLU A 29 -1.81 4.26 -13.74
CA GLU A 29 -2.47 5.31 -12.97
C GLU A 29 -3.31 4.74 -11.82
N ALA A 30 -4.04 3.64 -12.08
CA ALA A 30 -4.84 2.96 -11.06
C ALA A 30 -3.96 2.33 -9.97
N SER A 31 -2.84 1.67 -10.31
CA SER A 31 -1.91 1.15 -9.30
C SER A 31 -1.19 2.24 -8.53
N LEU A 32 -0.92 3.39 -9.16
CA LEU A 32 -0.39 4.56 -8.45
C LEU A 32 -1.39 5.08 -7.41
N GLN A 33 -2.64 5.31 -7.81
CA GLN A 33 -3.70 5.73 -6.89
C GLN A 33 -3.88 4.70 -5.76
N ARG A 34 -3.85 3.41 -6.09
CA ARG A 34 -3.97 2.34 -5.10
C ARG A 34 -2.81 2.35 -4.11
N SER A 35 -1.58 2.57 -4.59
CA SER A 35 -0.39 2.69 -3.74
C SER A 35 -0.51 3.85 -2.76
N GLN A 36 -1.06 4.99 -3.20
CA GLN A 36 -1.30 6.16 -2.35
C GLN A 36 -2.35 5.85 -1.26
N GLN A 37 -3.48 5.24 -1.62
CA GLN A 37 -4.52 4.84 -0.65
C GLN A 37 -3.99 3.88 0.42
N LEU A 38 -3.15 2.91 0.02
CA LEU A 38 -2.51 1.97 0.95
C LEU A 38 -1.56 2.71 1.90
N ARG A 39 -0.79 3.68 1.41
CA ARG A 39 0.12 4.47 2.22
C ARG A 39 -0.63 5.36 3.22
N GLU A 40 -1.67 6.05 2.80
CA GLU A 40 -2.53 6.85 3.68
C GLU A 40 -3.17 5.98 4.78
N LEU A 41 -3.66 4.79 4.43
CA LEU A 41 -4.20 3.84 5.40
C LEU A 41 -3.12 3.40 6.40
N TYR A 42 -1.93 3.04 5.94
CA TYR A 42 -0.82 2.68 6.82
C TYR A 42 -0.47 3.81 7.80
N GLU A 43 -0.35 5.04 7.30
CA GLU A 43 -0.05 6.22 8.13
C GLU A 43 -1.14 6.42 9.19
N SER A 44 -2.43 6.32 8.81
CA SER A 44 -3.56 6.39 9.75
C SER A 44 -3.53 5.28 10.81
N LEU A 45 -3.16 4.05 10.44
CA LEU A 45 -3.06 2.93 11.39
C LEU A 45 -1.86 3.10 12.32
N SER A 46 -0.72 3.57 11.78
CA SER A 46 0.53 3.75 12.53
C SER A 46 0.49 4.89 13.55
N ALA A 47 -0.32 5.93 13.30
CA ALA A 47 -0.46 7.08 14.18
C ALA A 47 -1.24 6.80 15.49
N GLY A 48 -1.87 5.61 15.60
CA GLY A 48 -2.74 5.24 16.72
C GLY A 48 -4.04 6.05 16.79
N GLU A 49 -5.04 5.61 17.57
CA GLU A 49 -6.34 6.27 17.77
C GLU A 49 -6.26 7.61 18.56
N THR A 50 -5.26 8.45 18.30
CA THR A 50 -5.03 9.70 19.05
C THR A 50 -5.80 10.90 18.51
N ASN A 51 -6.58 10.73 17.43
CA ASN A 51 -7.44 11.78 16.89
C ASN A 51 -8.91 11.35 16.91
N PRO A 52 -9.84 12.15 17.47
CA PRO A 52 -11.27 11.97 17.19
C PRO A 52 -11.47 12.04 15.66
N PRO A 53 -12.49 11.39 15.10
CA PRO A 53 -12.64 11.27 13.65
C PRO A 53 -12.85 12.66 13.04
N THR A 54 -11.76 13.33 12.67
CA THR A 54 -11.75 14.51 11.82
C THR A 54 -12.20 14.01 10.46
N ARG A 55 -13.53 13.92 10.28
CA ARG A 55 -14.24 13.46 9.08
C ARG A 55 -13.37 12.59 8.18
N ARG A 56 -13.22 11.31 8.53
CA ARG A 56 -12.78 10.32 7.54
C ARG A 56 -13.64 10.56 6.31
N PRO A 57 -13.06 10.79 5.11
CA PRO A 57 -13.85 10.81 3.89
C PRO A 57 -14.73 9.56 3.91
N CYS A 58 -16.02 9.69 3.62
CA CYS A 58 -16.98 8.57 3.66
C CYS A 58 -16.59 7.39 2.71
N ALA A 59 -15.48 7.56 1.95
CA ALA A 59 -14.89 6.61 1.01
C ALA A 59 -13.43 6.23 1.36
N SER A 60 -12.95 6.42 2.60
CA SER A 60 -11.59 5.98 2.98
C SER A 60 -11.50 4.45 3.03
N LEU A 61 -10.45 3.88 2.44
CA LEU A 61 -10.17 2.45 2.45
C LEU A 61 -10.13 1.89 3.89
N SER A 62 -10.93 0.87 4.19
CA SER A 62 -10.90 0.18 5.49
C SER A 62 -9.89 -0.97 5.46
N PRO A 63 -9.23 -1.31 6.58
CA PRO A 63 -8.33 -2.47 6.62
C PRO A 63 -9.03 -3.79 6.27
N GLU A 64 -10.33 -3.91 6.53
CA GLU A 64 -11.15 -5.08 6.18
C GLU A 64 -11.37 -5.24 4.67
N ASP A 65 -11.19 -4.18 3.89
CA ASP A 65 -11.36 -4.19 2.43
C ASP A 65 -10.07 -4.58 1.68
N LEU A 66 -8.99 -4.87 2.41
CA LEU A 66 -7.70 -5.21 1.83
C LEU A 66 -7.66 -6.67 1.36
N THR A 67 -7.14 -6.87 0.16
CA THR A 67 -6.73 -8.21 -0.28
C THR A 67 -5.51 -8.70 0.50
N GLU A 68 -5.25 -10.01 0.50
CA GLU A 68 -4.07 -10.59 1.18
C GLU A 68 -2.75 -9.96 0.69
N SER A 69 -2.64 -9.68 -0.61
CA SER A 69 -1.44 -9.06 -1.20
C SER A 69 -1.26 -7.60 -0.76
N GLU A 70 -2.36 -6.86 -0.59
CA GLU A 70 -2.33 -5.49 -0.09
C GLU A 70 -2.00 -5.44 1.39
N TRP A 71 -2.56 -6.35 2.19
CA TRP A 71 -2.20 -6.49 3.59
C TRP A 71 -0.71 -6.85 3.74
N PHE A 72 -0.22 -7.80 2.93
CA PHE A 72 1.20 -8.15 2.90
C PHE A 72 2.08 -6.94 2.53
N TYR A 73 1.67 -6.13 1.55
CA TYR A 73 2.36 -4.90 1.20
C TYR A 73 2.44 -3.94 2.39
N LEU A 74 1.34 -3.70 3.12
CA LEU A 74 1.36 -2.86 4.33
C LEU A 74 2.25 -3.44 5.43
N MET A 75 2.22 -4.77 5.61
CA MET A 75 3.12 -5.44 6.53
C MET A 75 4.57 -5.13 6.20
N CYS A 76 5.00 -5.24 4.94
CA CYS A 76 6.36 -4.90 4.50
C CYS A 76 6.78 -3.47 4.87
N VAL A 77 5.86 -2.50 4.76
CA VAL A 77 6.12 -1.10 5.13
C VAL A 77 6.51 -0.94 6.61
N SER A 78 6.01 -1.83 7.48
CA SER A 78 6.29 -1.80 8.92
C SER A 78 7.60 -2.47 9.35
N PHE A 79 8.26 -3.25 8.48
CA PHE A 79 9.48 -3.97 8.85
C PHE A 79 10.73 -3.08 8.83
N SER A 80 11.69 -3.47 9.67
CA SER A 80 13.06 -2.95 9.63
C SER A 80 14.05 -4.10 9.83
N PHE A 81 15.22 -3.97 9.22
CA PHE A 81 16.22 -5.05 9.17
C PHE A 81 17.60 -4.54 9.62
N PRO A 82 18.25 -5.19 10.61
CA PRO A 82 19.64 -4.93 10.94
C PRO A 82 20.58 -5.28 9.76
N PRO A 83 21.82 -4.75 9.73
CA PRO A 83 22.82 -5.16 8.76
C PRO A 83 23.05 -6.69 8.79
N GLY A 84 23.02 -7.32 7.62
CA GLY A 84 23.33 -8.75 7.46
C GLY A 84 22.21 -9.71 7.88
N VAL A 85 20.99 -9.23 8.10
CA VAL A 85 19.82 -10.04 8.47
C VAL A 85 18.70 -9.82 7.43
N GLY A 86 18.05 -10.89 6.99
CA GLY A 86 16.94 -10.89 6.03
C GLY A 86 16.29 -12.26 5.91
#